data_AF-A0A8J3J442-F1
#
_entry.id   AF-A0A8J3J442-F1
#
_cell.length_a   1.000
_cell.length_b   1.000
_cell.length_c   1.000
_cell.angle_alpha   90.00
_cell.angle_beta   90.00
_cell.angle_gamma   90.00
#
_symmetry.space_group_name_H-M   'P 1'
#
loop_
_entity.id
_entity.type
_entity.pdbx_description
1 polymer ?
#
loop_
_entity_poly.entity_id
_entity_poly.type
_entity_poly.pdbx_seq_one_letter_code
_entity_poly.pdbx_strand_id
1 'polypeptide(L)'
;MQKGVVRRTSVPPRAGDQVWISPAAGVHGRGTWWAVVVSTTAAIVDGTAYLRVVPLDDIGGDARVQTCYVRLAGLLVRSTP
;
A
#
# COMPACT_ATOMS: atom_id res chain seq x y z
N MET A 1 -12.16 11.84 9.41
CA MET A 1 -11.05 11.30 8.60
C MET A 1 -9.83 12.20 8.78
N GLN A 2 -8.85 11.82 9.60
CA GLN A 2 -7.64 12.63 9.81
C GLN A 2 -6.86 12.72 8.49
N LYS A 3 -6.58 13.95 8.04
CA LYS A 3 -5.72 14.22 6.86
C LYS A 3 -4.26 13.97 7.23
N GLY A 4 -3.87 12.69 7.33
CA GLY A 4 -2.45 12.33 7.42
C GLY A 4 -1.71 12.83 6.17
N VAL A 5 -0.49 13.34 6.35
CA VAL A 5 0.36 13.81 5.25
C VAL A 5 0.62 12.65 4.29
N VAL A 6 0.32 12.85 3.01
CA VAL A 6 0.58 11.88 1.94
C VAL A 6 1.97 12.15 1.38
N ARG A 7 2.81 11.12 1.31
CA ARG A 7 4.17 11.21 0.76
C ARG A 7 4.54 9.99 -0.05
N ARG A 8 5.48 10.15 -0.97
CA ARG A 8 6.22 9.00 -1.52
C ARG A 8 7.14 8.42 -0.44
N THR A 9 7.49 7.15 -0.56
CA THR A 9 8.38 6.49 0.39
C THR A 9 9.56 5.82 -0.32
N SER A 10 10.69 5.72 0.37
CA SER A 10 11.81 4.85 0.01
C SER A 10 11.94 3.67 0.98
N VAL A 11 11.12 3.65 2.04
CA VAL A 11 11.10 2.61 3.06
C VAL A 11 9.78 1.84 3.03
N PRO A 12 9.78 0.55 3.37
CA PRO A 12 8.55 -0.23 3.38
C PRO A 12 7.55 0.34 4.42
N PRO A 13 6.27 0.52 4.05
CA PRO A 13 5.24 1.01 4.97
C PRO A 13 4.95 0.00 6.09
N ARG A 14 4.41 0.50 7.21
CA ARG A 14 4.09 -0.32 8.38
C ARG A 14 2.64 -0.81 8.32
N ALA A 15 2.32 -1.83 9.11
CA ALA A 15 0.94 -2.23 9.32
C ALA A 15 0.12 -1.04 9.88
N GLY A 16 -1.10 -0.85 9.37
CA GLY A 16 -1.97 0.29 9.69
C GLY A 16 -1.82 1.49 8.75
N ASP A 17 -0.66 1.66 8.09
CA ASP A 17 -0.47 2.72 7.09
C ASP A 17 -1.46 2.54 5.93
N GLN A 18 -1.91 3.65 5.36
CA GLN A 18 -2.70 3.63 4.12
C GLN A 18 -1.78 3.86 2.91
N VAL A 19 -1.98 3.10 1.85
CA VAL A 19 -1.18 3.17 0.62
C VAL A 19 -2.05 3.34 -0.61
N TRP A 20 -1.56 4.13 -1.58
CA TRP A 20 -2.20 4.25 -2.89
C TRP A 20 -1.61 3.23 -3.85
N ILE A 21 -2.38 2.18 -4.15
CA ILE A 21 -1.99 1.15 -5.12
C ILE A 21 -2.32 1.65 -6.53
N SER A 22 -1.32 1.65 -7.41
CA SER A 22 -1.46 2.15 -8.78
C SER A 22 -0.31 1.69 -9.69
N PRO A 23 -0.41 1.89 -11.02
CA PRO A 23 0.69 1.64 -11.95
C PRO A 23 1.98 2.39 -11.62
N ALA A 24 1.90 3.56 -10.97
CA ALA A 24 3.08 4.30 -10.53
C ALA A 24 3.90 3.49 -9.50
N ALA A 25 3.21 2.73 -8.63
CA ALA A 25 3.83 1.81 -7.69
C ALA A 25 4.17 0.44 -8.31
N GLY A 26 4.07 0.28 -9.64
CA GLY A 26 4.35 -0.97 -10.34
C GLY A 26 3.22 -2.01 -10.31
N VAL A 27 2.02 -1.64 -9.86
CA VAL A 27 0.84 -2.53 -9.83
C VAL A 27 -0.07 -2.21 -11.02
N HIS A 28 -0.16 -3.13 -11.97
CA HIS A 28 -0.89 -2.95 -13.23
C HIS A 28 -2.16 -3.82 -13.31
N GLY A 29 -3.08 -3.44 -14.20
CA GLY A 29 -4.25 -4.27 -14.56
C GLY A 29 -5.38 -4.37 -13.53
N ARG A 30 -5.34 -3.58 -12.45
CA ARG A 30 -6.31 -3.62 -11.34
C ARG A 30 -6.94 -2.26 -10.99
N GLY A 31 -6.73 -1.25 -11.82
CA GLY A 31 -7.12 0.13 -11.50
C GLY A 31 -6.24 0.76 -10.42
N THR A 32 -6.77 1.74 -9.70
CA THR A 32 -6.06 2.46 -8.63
C THR A 32 -6.96 2.66 -7.42
N TRP A 33 -6.44 2.42 -6.21
CA TRP A 33 -7.25 2.49 -4.98
C TRP A 33 -6.39 2.74 -3.74
N TRP A 34 -7.03 3.19 -2.66
CA TRP A 34 -6.42 3.23 -1.34
C TRP A 34 -6.63 1.91 -0.62
N ALA A 35 -5.61 1.45 0.09
CA ALA A 35 -5.67 0.24 0.89
C ALA A 35 -4.96 0.43 2.24
N VAL A 36 -5.37 -0.31 3.27
CA VAL A 36 -4.64 -0.43 4.54
C VAL A 36 -3.63 -1.55 4.44
N VAL A 37 -2.40 -1.28 4.87
CA VAL A 37 -1.35 -2.29 4.99
C VAL A 37 -1.64 -3.18 6.19
N VAL A 38 -1.73 -4.48 5.93
CA VAL A 38 -1.84 -5.53 6.96
C VAL A 38 -0.44 -5.96 7.39
N SER A 39 0.44 -6.22 6.43
CA SER A 39 1.83 -6.58 6.68
C SER A 39 2.71 -6.28 5.48
N THR A 40 4.01 -6.15 5.74
CA THR A 40 5.02 -5.87 4.72
C THR A 40 6.14 -6.90 4.80
N THR A 41 6.57 -7.40 3.65
CA THR A 41 7.70 -8.31 3.51
C THR A 41 8.69 -7.74 2.51
N ALA A 42 9.97 -7.75 2.85
CA ALA A 42 11.01 -7.33 1.92
C ALA A 42 11.00 -8.21 0.67
N ALA A 43 11.15 -7.60 -0.49
CA ALA A 43 11.40 -8.33 -1.72
C ALA A 43 12.91 -8.48 -1.95
N ILE A 44 13.28 -9.40 -2.85
CA ILE A 44 14.68 -9.62 -3.23
C ILE A 44 15.25 -8.43 -4.01
N VAL A 45 14.39 -7.67 -4.71
CA VAL A 45 14.82 -6.51 -5.51
C VAL A 45 14.79 -5.25 -4.66
N ASP A 46 15.90 -4.52 -4.65
CA ASP A 46 16.03 -3.26 -3.91
C ASP A 46 14.96 -2.25 -4.28
N GLY A 47 14.49 -1.50 -3.28
CA GLY A 47 13.44 -0.49 -3.46
C GLY A 47 12.06 -1.08 -3.78
N THR A 48 11.86 -2.38 -3.58
CA THR A 48 10.56 -3.06 -3.75
C THR A 48 10.15 -3.84 -2.51
N ALA A 49 8.85 -4.11 -2.38
CA ALA A 49 8.29 -4.86 -1.26
C ALA A 49 7.07 -5.66 -1.68
N TYR A 50 6.74 -6.70 -0.91
CA TYR A 50 5.43 -7.33 -0.94
C TYR A 50 4.57 -6.74 0.17
N LEU A 51 3.41 -6.20 -0.20
CA LEU A 51 2.41 -5.71 0.74
C LEU A 51 1.22 -6.65 0.75
N ARG A 52 0.80 -7.05 1.95
CA ARG A 52 -0.54 -7.59 2.17
C ARG A 52 -1.43 -6.42 2.57
N VAL A 53 -2.51 -6.19 1.82
CA VAL A 53 -3.36 -5.01 1.97
C VAL A 53 -4.83 -5.38 1.94
N VAL A 54 -5.68 -4.52 2.50
CA VAL A 54 -7.14 -4.58 2.35
C VAL A 54 -7.59 -3.26 1.71
N PRO A 55 -8.32 -3.28 0.57
CA PRO A 55 -8.89 -2.06 0.00
C PRO A 55 -9.75 -1.30 1.02
N LEU A 56 -9.63 0.04 1.07
CA LEU A 56 -10.41 0.84 2.03
C LEU A 56 -11.93 0.66 1.83
N ASP A 57 -12.35 0.52 0.58
CA ASP A 57 -13.77 0.38 0.22
C ASP A 57 -14.38 -0.95 0.70
N ASP A 58 -13.53 -1.94 1.03
CA ASP A 58 -13.95 -3.24 1.55
C ASP A 58 -13.96 -3.29 3.10
N ILE A 59 -13.48 -2.24 3.77
CA ILE A 59 -13.42 -2.20 5.24
C ILE A 59 -14.83 -2.09 5.82
N GLY A 60 -15.19 -3.06 6.68
CA GLY A 60 -16.52 -3.18 7.27
C GLY A 60 -17.48 -4.08 6.49
N GLY A 61 -17.04 -4.62 5.34
CA GLY A 61 -17.74 -5.65 4.56
C GLY A 61 -16.97 -6.98 4.51
N ASP A 62 -17.00 -7.67 3.37
CA ASP A 62 -16.20 -8.88 3.10
C ASP A 62 -14.74 -8.50 2.76
N ALA A 63 -14.02 -8.00 3.74
CA ALA A 63 -12.63 -7.56 3.58
C ALA A 63 -11.71 -8.72 3.15
N ARG A 64 -11.21 -8.68 1.91
CA ARG A 64 -10.26 -9.66 1.40
C ARG A 64 -8.84 -9.12 1.36
N VAL A 65 -7.92 -9.85 1.98
CA VAL A 65 -6.49 -9.53 1.93
C VAL A 65 -5.95 -9.82 0.53
N GLN A 66 -5.33 -8.81 -0.07
CA GLN A 66 -4.68 -8.88 -1.36
C GLN A 66 -3.16 -8.74 -1.19
N THR A 67 -2.39 -9.49 -1.99
CA THR A 67 -0.93 -9.31 -2.04
C THR A 67 -0.55 -8.50 -3.27
N CYS A 68 0.24 -7.45 -3.06
CA CYS A 68 0.78 -6.59 -4.12
C CYS A 68 2.32 -6.58 -4.04
N TYR A 69 2.97 -6.83 -5.16
CA TYR A 69 4.39 -6.50 -5.34
C TYR A 69 4.49 -5.04 -5.78
N VAL A 70 5.22 -4.22 -5.03
CA VAL A 70 5.24 -2.75 -5.23
C VAL A 70 6.66 -2.21 -5.33
N ARG A 71 6.81 -1.15 -6.13
CA ARG A 71 7.98 -0.26 -6.14
C ARG A 71 7.76 0.88 -5.16
N LEU A 72 8.66 1.03 -4.19
CA LEU A 72 8.54 2.04 -3.12
C LEU A 72 8.56 3.47 -3.70
N ALA A 73 9.43 3.74 -4.67
CA ALA A 73 9.60 5.08 -5.27
C ALA A 73 8.31 5.67 -5.87
N GLY A 74 7.36 4.82 -6.29
CA GLY A 74 6.06 5.24 -6.83
C GLY A 74 4.89 5.05 -5.86
N LEU A 75 5.14 4.52 -4.67
CA LEU A 75 4.11 4.24 -3.67
C LEU A 75 3.84 5.49 -2.83
N LEU A 76 2.58 5.93 -2.81
CA LEU A 76 2.14 6.95 -1.86
C LEU A 76 1.70 6.28 -0.57
N VAL A 77 2.17 6.82 0.55
CA VAL A 77 1.86 6.37 1.90
C VAL A 77 1.27 7.53 2.68
N ARG A 78 0.21 7.25 3.42
CA ARG A 78 -0.31 8.07 4.50
C ARG A 78 -0.07 7.30 5.78
N SER A 79 0.90 7.76 6.56
CA SER A 79 1.21 7.13 7.84
C SER A 79 0.10 7.38 8.85
N THR A 80 -0.30 6.34 9.56
CA THR A 80 -1.07 6.49 10.79
C THR A 80 -0.13 6.94 11.93
N PRO A 81 -0.58 7.84 12.83
CA PRO A 81 0.19 8.26 14.00
C PRO A 81 0.67 7.08 14.85
#